data_AF-A0A2V8TDW8-F1
#
_entry.id   AF-A0A2V8TDW8-F1
#
_cell.length_a   1.000
_cell.length_b   1.000
_cell.length_c   1.000
_cell.angle_alpha   90.00
_cell.angle_beta   90.00
_cell.angle_gamma   90.00
#
_symmetry.space_group_name_H-M   'P 1'
#
loop_
_entity.id
_entity.type
_entity.pdbx_description
1 polymer ?
#
loop_
_entity_poly.entity_id
_entity_poly.type
_entity_poly.pdbx_seq_one_letter_code
_entity_poly.pdbx_strand_id
1 'polypeptide(L)'
;MKFKFLAVEGPIGVGKTSLVERLAPRFDARQVMENVENPFLEDFYRDRPAAAFQAQLFFLLNRYHQQRELAQSDLFQQLTIADYLFAKDKISEAYINEVNKAYNHFFFHYDATSLLVIDTTDIDFVQREADMDDLVERIESMDRGVQYYVPLGSRE
;
A
#
# COMPACT_ATOMS: atom_id res chain seq x y z
N MET A 1 -20.18 -18.33 -23.00
CA MET A 1 -20.35 -18.91 -21.63
C MET A 1 -21.14 -17.93 -20.76
N LYS A 2 -21.84 -18.41 -19.71
CA LYS A 2 -22.64 -17.56 -18.81
C LYS A 2 -21.82 -16.70 -17.82
N PHE A 3 -20.51 -16.93 -17.71
CA PHE A 3 -19.61 -16.18 -16.82
C PHE A 3 -18.21 -16.06 -17.47
N LYS A 4 -17.49 -14.97 -17.16
CA LYS A 4 -16.12 -14.70 -17.62
C LYS A 4 -15.04 -15.12 -16.62
N PHE A 5 -15.39 -15.22 -15.34
CA PHE A 5 -14.46 -15.52 -14.24
C PHE A 5 -14.97 -16.68 -13.40
N LEU A 6 -14.07 -17.61 -13.07
CA LEU A 6 -14.28 -18.71 -12.13
C LEU A 6 -13.20 -18.62 -11.05
N ALA A 7 -13.57 -18.47 -9.78
CA ALA A 7 -12.65 -18.48 -8.66
C ALA A 7 -12.82 -19.77 -7.86
N VAL A 8 -11.71 -20.41 -7.48
CA VAL A 8 -11.67 -21.57 -6.60
C VAL A 8 -11.34 -21.08 -5.18
N GLU A 9 -12.27 -21.26 -4.25
CA GLU A 9 -12.08 -20.87 -2.84
C GLU A 9 -11.96 -22.10 -1.94
N GLY A 10 -11.24 -21.95 -0.83
CA GLY A 10 -11.07 -23.00 0.17
C GLY A 10 -9.84 -22.83 1.05
N PRO A 11 -9.71 -23.63 2.12
CA PRO A 11 -8.60 -23.57 3.05
C PRO A 11 -7.22 -23.68 2.39
N ILE A 12 -6.18 -23.21 3.07
CA ILE A 12 -4.79 -23.39 2.64
C ILE A 12 -4.48 -24.90 2.60
N GLY A 13 -3.78 -25.35 1.56
CA GLY A 13 -3.37 -26.76 1.41
C GLY A 13 -4.43 -27.72 0.87
N VAL A 14 -5.68 -27.29 0.60
CA VAL A 14 -6.76 -28.18 0.12
C VAL A 14 -6.66 -28.57 -1.36
N GLY A 15 -5.68 -28.03 -2.10
CA GLY A 15 -5.45 -28.37 -3.52
C GLY A 15 -6.10 -27.44 -4.56
N LYS A 16 -6.39 -26.18 -4.21
CA LYS A 16 -6.99 -25.17 -5.11
C LYS A 16 -6.16 -24.97 -6.38
N THR A 17 -4.87 -24.73 -6.22
CA THR A 17 -3.90 -24.54 -7.31
C THR A 17 -3.94 -25.71 -8.28
N SER A 18 -3.87 -26.95 -7.76
CA SER A 18 -3.97 -28.16 -8.58
C SER A 18 -5.31 -28.33 -9.29
N LEU A 19 -6.42 -27.84 -8.72
CA LEU A 19 -7.72 -27.85 -9.40
C LEU A 19 -7.73 -26.87 -10.58
N VAL A 20 -7.17 -25.67 -10.42
CA VAL A 20 -7.06 -24.67 -11.48
C VAL A 20 -6.18 -25.16 -12.63
N GLU A 21 -5.00 -25.72 -12.31
CA GLU A 21 -4.07 -26.29 -13.30
C GLU A 21 -4.72 -27.39 -14.16
N ARG A 22 -5.61 -28.19 -13.57
CA ARG A 22 -6.31 -29.28 -14.27
C ARG A 22 -7.53 -28.81 -15.05
N LEU A 23 -8.23 -27.78 -14.58
CA LEU A 23 -9.43 -27.25 -15.22
C LEU A 23 -9.10 -26.36 -16.40
N ALA A 24 -8.11 -25.49 -16.28
CA ALA A 24 -7.86 -24.46 -17.28
C ALA A 24 -7.56 -25.00 -18.69
N PRO A 25 -6.73 -26.06 -18.88
CA PRO A 25 -6.50 -26.63 -20.21
C PRO A 25 -7.76 -27.21 -20.86
N ARG A 26 -8.75 -27.66 -20.06
CA ARG A 26 -10.00 -28.26 -20.58
C ARG A 26 -10.97 -27.24 -21.15
N PHE A 27 -10.85 -26.00 -20.70
CA PHE A 27 -11.71 -24.89 -21.14
C PHE A 27 -10.96 -23.89 -22.03
N ASP A 28 -9.70 -24.19 -22.36
CA ASP A 28 -8.78 -23.23 -22.95
C ASP A 28 -8.88 -21.90 -22.19
N ALA A 29 -8.66 -21.95 -20.88
CA ALA A 29 -8.87 -20.83 -19.98
C ALA A 29 -7.56 -20.21 -19.53
N ARG A 30 -7.55 -18.88 -19.37
CA ARG A 30 -6.46 -18.16 -18.72
C ARG A 30 -6.39 -18.55 -17.24
N GLN A 31 -5.21 -18.92 -16.79
CA GLN A 31 -4.93 -19.22 -15.37
C GLN A 31 -4.49 -17.96 -14.63
N VAL A 32 -4.96 -17.81 -13.40
CA VAL A 32 -4.51 -16.77 -12.49
C VAL A 32 -4.24 -17.41 -11.12
N MET A 33 -3.05 -17.21 -10.58
CA MET A 33 -2.61 -17.86 -9.34
C MET A 33 -2.22 -16.83 -8.29
N GLU A 34 -2.54 -17.12 -7.03
CA GLU A 34 -2.12 -16.30 -5.91
C GLU A 34 -0.60 -16.35 -5.79
N ASN A 35 0.05 -15.18 -5.83
CA ASN A 35 1.49 -15.12 -5.64
C ASN A 35 1.82 -15.39 -4.16
N VAL A 36 2.38 -16.57 -3.91
CA VAL A 36 2.80 -17.02 -2.56
C VAL A 36 4.19 -16.54 -2.17
N GLU A 37 4.97 -15.96 -3.09
CA GLU A 37 6.29 -15.39 -2.82
C GLU A 37 6.15 -14.02 -2.13
N ASN A 38 5.81 -14.07 -0.85
CA ASN A 38 5.63 -12.89 -0.03
C ASN A 38 6.79 -12.77 0.98
N PRO A 39 7.65 -11.74 0.88
CA PRO A 39 8.85 -11.61 1.71
C PRO A 39 8.54 -11.42 3.20
N PHE A 40 7.28 -11.15 3.56
CA PHE A 40 6.84 -10.91 4.92
C PHE A 40 6.19 -12.16 5.57
N LEU A 41 6.01 -13.25 4.82
CA LEU A 41 5.37 -14.46 5.37
C LEU A 41 6.19 -15.11 6.47
N GLU A 42 7.52 -15.14 6.35
CA GLU A 42 8.39 -15.74 7.37
C GLU A 42 8.25 -15.00 8.71
N ASP A 43 8.29 -13.67 8.68
CA ASP A 43 8.11 -12.84 9.87
C ASP A 43 6.68 -12.92 10.41
N PHE A 44 5.68 -13.07 9.54
CA PHE A 44 4.29 -13.30 9.93
C PHE A 44 4.11 -14.62 10.68
N TYR A 45 4.67 -15.73 10.18
CA TYR A 45 4.61 -17.04 10.85
C TYR A 45 5.44 -17.09 12.15
N ARG A 46 6.36 -16.15 12.34
CA ARG A 46 7.13 -15.96 13.58
C ARG A 46 6.48 -15.01 14.58
N ASP A 47 5.26 -14.56 14.32
CA ASP A 47 4.52 -13.59 15.16
C ASP A 47 5.29 -12.28 15.39
N ARG A 48 6.09 -11.82 14.42
CA ARG A 48 6.80 -10.55 14.52
C ARG A 48 5.78 -9.38 14.50
N PRO A 49 5.89 -8.39 15.41
CA PRO A 49 5.03 -7.20 15.38
C PRO A 49 5.04 -6.54 13.98
N ALA A 50 3.86 -6.13 13.52
CA ALA A 50 3.61 -5.52 12.20
C ALA A 50 3.86 -6.40 10.95
N ALA A 51 4.37 -7.62 11.06
CA ALA A 51 4.61 -8.48 9.89
C ALA A 51 3.30 -8.94 9.22
N ALA A 52 2.26 -9.16 10.02
CA ALA A 52 0.91 -9.43 9.52
C ALA A 52 0.41 -8.34 8.57
N PHE A 53 0.70 -7.07 8.90
CA PHE A 53 0.28 -5.95 8.05
C PHE A 53 0.98 -5.99 6.70
N GLN A 54 2.31 -6.15 6.71
CA GLN A 54 3.11 -6.17 5.50
C GLN A 54 2.73 -7.36 4.59
N ALA A 55 2.50 -8.53 5.18
CA ALA A 55 2.09 -9.72 4.43
C ALA A 55 0.71 -9.51 3.76
N GLN A 56 -0.27 -9.01 4.51
CA GLN A 56 -1.62 -8.76 3.97
C GLN A 56 -1.64 -7.66 2.91
N LEU A 57 -0.87 -6.57 3.10
CA LEU A 57 -0.74 -5.50 2.12
C LEU A 57 -0.11 -6.01 0.81
N PHE A 58 0.94 -6.83 0.91
CA PHE A 58 1.58 -7.44 -0.25
C PHE A 58 0.60 -8.28 -1.07
N PHE A 59 -0.18 -9.16 -0.43
CA PHE A 59 -1.20 -9.94 -1.12
C PHE A 59 -2.28 -9.05 -1.76
N LEU A 60 -2.71 -7.99 -1.09
CA LEU A 60 -3.70 -7.06 -1.64
C LEU A 60 -3.18 -6.37 -2.91
N LEU A 61 -1.96 -5.83 -2.87
CA LEU A 61 -1.35 -5.14 -4.01
C LEU A 61 -1.15 -6.08 -5.19
N ASN A 62 -0.65 -7.29 -4.97
CA ASN A 62 -0.51 -8.30 -6.02
C ASN A 62 -1.86 -8.63 -6.68
N ARG A 63 -2.91 -8.84 -5.88
CA ARG A 63 -4.27 -9.10 -6.41
C ARG A 63 -4.78 -7.92 -7.24
N TYR A 64 -4.54 -6.69 -6.81
CA TYR A 64 -4.92 -5.48 -7.55
C TYR A 64 -4.18 -5.38 -8.90
N HIS A 65 -2.87 -5.61 -8.92
CA HIS A 65 -2.08 -5.60 -10.15
C HIS A 65 -2.57 -6.66 -11.14
N GLN A 66 -2.76 -7.90 -10.70
CA GLN A 66 -3.28 -8.98 -11.54
C GLN A 66 -4.67 -8.65 -12.10
N GLN A 67 -5.57 -8.09 -11.27
CA GLN A 67 -6.90 -7.68 -11.73
C GLN A 67 -6.85 -6.58 -12.80
N ARG A 68 -5.94 -5.61 -12.67
CA ARG A 68 -5.78 -4.56 -13.68
C ARG A 68 -5.28 -5.11 -15.01
N GLU A 69 -4.32 -6.03 -14.99
CA GLU A 69 -3.84 -6.69 -16.21
C GLU A 69 -4.94 -7.49 -16.91
N LEU A 70 -5.81 -8.18 -16.13
CA LEU A 70 -6.97 -8.89 -16.63
C LEU A 70 -8.01 -7.95 -17.27
N ALA A 71 -8.22 -6.76 -16.71
CA ALA A 71 -9.16 -5.78 -17.24
C ALA A 71 -8.68 -5.13 -18.56
N GLN A 72 -7.37 -5.05 -18.79
CA GLN A 72 -6.80 -4.44 -19.98
C GLN A 72 -6.74 -5.38 -21.20
N SER A 73 -6.88 -6.68 -21.01
CA SER A 73 -6.75 -7.67 -22.07
C SER A 73 -8.13 -8.12 -22.57
N ASP A 74 -8.69 -7.46 -23.59
CA ASP A 74 -9.87 -7.98 -24.30
C ASP A 74 -9.79 -7.75 -25.82
N LEU A 75 -9.59 -8.86 -26.55
CA LEU A 75 -10.04 -9.01 -27.95
C LEU A 75 -10.51 -10.46 -28.23
N PHE A 76 -10.02 -11.44 -27.47
CA PHE A 76 -10.47 -12.82 -27.53
C PHE A 76 -11.04 -13.20 -26.16
N GLN A 77 -12.38 -13.27 -26.04
CA GLN A 77 -13.07 -13.57 -24.79
C GLN A 77 -12.78 -15.00 -24.31
N GLN A 78 -11.70 -15.16 -23.55
CA GLN A 78 -11.30 -16.42 -22.92
C GLN A 78 -11.84 -16.49 -21.48
N LEU A 79 -12.25 -17.69 -21.04
CA LEU A 79 -12.58 -17.92 -19.62
C LEU A 79 -11.34 -17.67 -18.76
N THR A 80 -11.48 -17.01 -17.62
CA THR A 80 -10.41 -16.91 -16.60
C THR A 80 -10.74 -17.79 -15.40
N ILE A 81 -9.79 -18.61 -14.97
CA ILE A 81 -9.91 -19.45 -13.77
C ILE A 81 -8.80 -19.05 -12.77
N ALA A 82 -9.20 -18.68 -11.55
CA ALA A 82 -8.30 -18.26 -10.48
C ALA A 82 -8.35 -19.21 -9.28
N ASP A 83 -7.22 -19.41 -8.58
CA ASP A 83 -7.14 -20.24 -7.36
C ASP A 83 -7.39 -19.48 -6.05
N TYR A 84 -7.77 -18.21 -6.18
CA TYR A 84 -8.15 -17.31 -5.10
C TYR A 84 -9.29 -16.38 -5.56
N LEU A 85 -9.97 -15.76 -4.59
CA LEU A 85 -11.01 -14.77 -4.83
C LEU A 85 -10.39 -13.36 -4.92
N PHE A 86 -10.59 -12.65 -6.03
CA PHE A 86 -10.14 -11.26 -6.17
C PHE A 86 -10.77 -10.36 -5.09
N ALA A 87 -12.08 -10.47 -4.91
CA ALA A 87 -12.86 -9.77 -3.90
C ALA A 87 -12.85 -10.49 -2.54
N LYS A 88 -11.69 -10.98 -2.10
CA LYS A 88 -11.53 -11.58 -0.77
C LYS A 88 -11.46 -10.48 0.29
N ASP A 89 -12.40 -10.56 1.23
CA ASP A 89 -12.56 -9.84 2.49
C ASP A 89 -12.33 -8.32 2.48
N LYS A 90 -13.33 -7.58 2.98
CA LYS A 90 -13.14 -6.17 3.31
C LYS A 90 -12.06 -6.10 4.40
N ILE A 91 -11.06 -5.25 4.20
CA ILE A 91 -10.10 -4.93 5.25
C ILE A 91 -10.90 -4.44 6.46
N SER A 92 -10.70 -5.06 7.62
CA SER A 92 -11.45 -4.67 8.81
C SER A 92 -11.10 -3.24 9.21
N GLU A 93 -12.08 -2.51 9.72
CA GLU A 93 -11.87 -1.15 10.22
C GLU A 93 -10.82 -1.13 11.35
N ALA A 94 -10.82 -2.14 12.21
CA ALA A 94 -9.81 -2.32 13.25
C ALA A 94 -8.39 -2.38 12.65
N TYR A 95 -8.21 -3.14 11.57
CA TYR A 95 -6.92 -3.23 10.90
C TYR A 95 -6.52 -1.90 10.26
N ILE A 96 -7.43 -1.21 9.55
CA ILE A 96 -7.15 0.13 9.00
C ILE A 96 -6.75 1.11 10.11
N ASN A 97 -7.41 1.05 11.27
CA ASN A 97 -7.08 1.90 12.41
C ASN A 97 -5.69 1.60 12.98
N GLU A 98 -5.29 0.33 13.09
CA GLU A 98 -3.93 -0.02 13.52
C GLU A 98 -2.85 0.46 12.54
N VAL A 99 -3.13 0.42 11.24
CA VAL A 99 -2.23 0.95 10.21
C VAL A 99 -2.09 2.46 10.32
N ASN A 100 -3.21 3.16 10.47
CA ASN A 100 -3.20 4.60 10.68
C ASN A 100 -2.45 4.98 11.96
N LYS A 101 -2.58 4.21 13.05
CA LYS A 101 -1.81 4.42 14.28
C LYS A 101 -0.31 4.23 14.05
N ALA A 102 0.09 3.15 13.37
CA ALA A 102 1.49 2.87 13.08
C ALA A 102 2.11 3.96 12.17
N TYR A 103 1.37 4.38 11.14
CA TYR A 103 1.77 5.46 10.25
C TYR A 103 1.91 6.81 10.98
N ASN A 104 0.90 7.17 11.78
CA ASN A 104 0.94 8.38 12.61
C ASN A 104 2.09 8.32 13.62
N HIS A 105 2.32 7.18 14.27
CA HIS A 105 3.43 7.01 15.21
C HIS A 105 4.78 7.24 14.52
N PHE A 106 5.02 6.62 13.37
CA PHE A 106 6.22 6.85 12.56
C PHE A 106 6.40 8.34 12.22
N PHE A 107 5.34 9.03 11.80
CA PHE A 107 5.43 10.43 11.40
C PHE A 107 5.64 11.39 12.59
N PHE A 108 4.89 11.20 13.69
CA PHE A 108 4.99 12.05 14.88
C PHE A 108 6.27 11.82 15.70
N HIS A 109 6.87 10.63 15.61
CA HIS A 109 8.11 10.27 16.32
C HIS A 109 9.30 10.10 15.38
N TYR A 110 9.22 10.61 14.15
CA TYR A 110 10.37 10.61 13.25
C TYR A 110 11.45 11.53 13.83
N ASP A 111 12.50 10.94 14.39
CA ASP A 111 13.65 11.63 14.99
C ASP A 111 15.00 11.21 14.38
N ALA A 112 14.97 10.32 13.38
CA ALA A 112 16.15 9.74 12.75
C ALA A 112 17.01 10.79 12.02
N THR A 113 16.39 11.85 11.49
CA THR A 113 17.08 13.00 10.91
C THR A 113 16.34 14.29 11.27
N SER A 114 17.04 15.40 11.14
CA SER A 114 16.45 16.74 11.19
C SER A 114 15.68 17.01 9.89
N LEU A 115 14.37 17.26 9.99
CA LEU A 115 13.50 17.56 8.85
C LEU A 115 12.76 18.87 9.10
N LEU A 116 13.02 19.91 8.28
CA LEU A 116 12.25 21.15 8.29
C LEU A 116 11.23 21.12 7.15
N VAL A 117 9.96 21.22 7.50
CA VAL A 117 8.86 21.38 6.55
C VAL A 117 8.55 22.88 6.46
N ILE A 118 8.76 23.46 5.28
CA ILE A 118 8.50 24.88 5.01
C ILE A 118 7.12 24.98 4.36
N ASP A 119 6.18 25.61 5.05
CA ASP A 119 4.89 25.98 4.44
C ASP A 119 5.06 27.31 3.69
N THR A 120 5.01 27.25 2.36
CA THR A 120 5.17 28.43 1.49
C THR A 120 3.84 29.09 1.16
N THR A 121 2.72 28.65 1.73
CA THR A 121 1.38 29.13 1.36
C THR A 121 1.25 30.65 1.50
N ASP A 122 1.87 31.23 2.53
CA ASP A 122 1.81 32.66 2.84
C ASP A 122 3.19 33.36 2.88
N ILE A 123 4.24 32.72 2.33
CA ILE A 123 5.59 33.34 2.25
C ILE A 123 5.68 34.24 1.02
N ASP A 124 6.21 35.46 1.18
CA ASP A 124 6.71 36.26 0.05
C ASP A 124 8.22 36.50 0.21
N PHE A 125 9.00 35.43 0.01
CA PHE A 125 10.46 35.42 0.12
C PHE A 125 11.13 36.18 -1.04
N VAL A 126 10.35 36.62 -2.02
CA VAL A 126 10.83 37.40 -3.17
C VAL A 126 10.80 38.89 -2.83
N GLN A 127 9.77 39.35 -2.10
CA GLN A 127 9.59 40.78 -1.80
C GLN A 127 9.87 41.14 -0.33
N ARG A 128 9.94 40.17 0.57
CA ARG A 128 10.20 40.40 2.00
C ARG A 128 11.48 39.71 2.44
N GLU A 129 12.58 40.46 2.51
CA GLU A 129 13.85 39.95 3.06
C GLU A 129 13.70 39.44 4.50
N ALA A 130 12.79 40.02 5.29
CA ALA A 130 12.50 39.54 6.65
C ALA A 130 11.99 38.09 6.70
N ASP A 131 11.21 37.64 5.71
CA ASP A 131 10.75 36.25 5.63
C ASP A 131 11.89 35.29 5.28
N MET A 132 12.89 35.78 4.54
CA MET A 132 14.10 35.04 4.19
C MET A 132 15.03 34.91 5.40
N ASP A 133 15.24 36.01 6.13
CA ASP A 133 16.08 36.03 7.32
C ASP A 133 15.53 35.11 8.42
N ASP A 134 14.21 35.15 8.68
CA ASP A 134 13.52 34.26 9.65
C ASP A 134 13.64 32.78 9.24
N LEU A 135 13.54 32.48 7.94
CA LEU A 135 13.74 31.13 7.42
C LEU A 135 15.19 30.65 7.59
N VAL A 136 16.18 31.52 7.33
CA VAL A 136 17.60 31.19 7.52
C VAL A 136 17.89 30.92 9.00
N GLU A 137 17.39 31.76 9.91
CA GLU A 137 17.52 31.54 11.35
C GLU A 137 16.88 30.21 11.78
N ARG A 138 15.73 29.86 11.17
CA ARG A 138 15.07 28.57 11.44
C ARG A 138 15.88 27.36 10.96
N ILE A 139 16.55 27.48 9.81
CA ILE A 139 17.44 26.43 9.27
C ILE A 139 18.67 26.27 10.16
N GLU A 140 19.28 27.37 10.60
CA GLU A 140 20.47 27.36 11.47
C GLU A 140 20.17 26.85 12.88
N SER A 141 18.94 27.04 13.38
CA SER A 141 18.48 26.56 14.70
C SER A 141 17.87 25.15 14.69
N MET A 142 17.93 24.45 13.56
CA MET A 142 17.39 23.09 13.46
C MET A 142 18.09 22.10 14.40
N ASP A 143 17.26 21.30 15.08
CA ASP A 143 17.70 20.14 15.85
C ASP A 143 17.03 18.87 15.30
N ARG A 144 17.07 17.74 16.02
CA ARG A 144 16.46 16.48 15.58
C ARG A 144 14.94 16.56 15.44
N GLY A 145 14.42 15.67 14.59
CA GLY A 145 12.99 15.48 14.39
C GLY A 145 12.38 16.41 13.37
N VAL A 146 11.05 16.35 13.27
CA VAL A 146 10.27 17.13 12.32
C VAL A 146 9.89 18.47 12.93
N GLN A 147 10.33 19.56 12.30
CA GLN A 147 9.94 20.92 12.65
C GLN A 147 9.17 21.55 11.48
N TYR A 148 8.15 22.33 11.80
CA TYR A 148 7.39 23.09 10.81
C TYR A 148 7.77 24.57 10.93
N TYR A 149 8.07 25.18 9.79
CA TYR A 149 8.18 26.63 9.66
C TYR A 149 6.89 27.15 9.07
N VAL A 150 6.18 27.94 9.89
CA VAL A 150 5.00 28.71 9.47
C VAL A 150 5.41 30.19 9.59
N PRO A 151 5.41 30.95 8.49
CA PRO A 151 5.96 32.31 8.45
C PRO A 151 5.13 33.25 9.30
N LEU A 152 5.78 34.20 9.96
CA LEU A 152 5.11 35.19 10.82
C LEU A 152 4.06 36.04 10.07
N GLY A 153 4.19 36.19 8.75
CA GLY A 153 3.24 36.90 7.88
C GLY A 153 1.87 36.24 7.71
N SER A 154 1.64 35.05 8.28
CA SER A 154 0.35 34.34 8.23
C SER A 154 -0.55 34.63 9.45
N ARG A 155 -0.11 35.49 10.38
CA ARG A 155 -0.89 35.93 11.55
C ARG A 155 -1.28 37.40 11.46
N GLU A 156 -1.98 37.80 10.40
CA GLU A 156 -2.76 39.04 10.34
C GLU A 156 -4.15 38.78 9.75
#